data_AF-A0AA51R3M5-F1
#
_entry.id   AF-A0AA51R3M5-F1
#
_cell.length_a   1.000
_cell.length_b   1.000
_cell.length_c   1.000
_cell.angle_alpha   90.00
_cell.angle_beta   90.00
_cell.angle_gamma   90.00
#
_symmetry.space_group_name_H-M   'P 1'
#
loop_
_entity.id
_entity.type
_entity.pdbx_description
1 polymer ?
#
loop_
_entity_poly.entity_id
_entity_poly.type
_entity_poly.pdbx_seq_one_letter_code
_entity_poly.pdbx_strand_id
1 'polypeptide(L)'
;MRVADISQSLEFVKNLLSDCLQSDLVLSSDRLVSWRGYKCGIFKDQYYPVEYQWLIDHHQYSYLLRDGSFFQFYYEFGRDGLNKARAAFYPRPISSNCKKEDIYGVAEACLDANDESLSEYLLNIVEEIERTGIVPPNTSHVRFDFDKEVTSHEVSHLQFGGIGNLRIPSDFFPTPLAFVEFISDLITDCNMSFQPSARSHSVNKALRNLVCNRVIGLKHD
;
A
#
# COMPACT_ATOMS: atom_id res chain seq x y z
N MET A 1 15.60 -11.29 -7.71
CA MET A 1 15.27 -9.93 -8.13
C MET A 1 16.53 -9.07 -8.07
N ARG A 2 16.86 -8.32 -9.14
CA ARG A 2 18.04 -7.43 -9.19
C ARG A 2 17.61 -5.98 -9.39
N VAL A 3 18.50 -5.04 -9.06
CA VAL A 3 18.28 -3.59 -9.24
C VAL A 3 17.89 -3.22 -10.67
N ALA A 4 18.51 -3.85 -11.67
CA ALA A 4 18.18 -3.63 -13.08
C ALA A 4 16.73 -4.04 -13.40
N ASP A 5 16.26 -5.15 -12.83
CA ASP A 5 14.89 -5.62 -13.04
C ASP A 5 13.87 -4.63 -12.41
N ILE A 6 14.22 -4.03 -11.26
CA ILE A 6 13.41 -2.99 -10.60
C ILE A 6 13.42 -1.68 -11.39
N SER A 7 14.59 -1.23 -11.84
CA SER A 7 14.73 0.00 -12.61
C SER A 7 13.94 -0.07 -13.92
N GLN A 8 14.02 -1.21 -14.62
CA GLN A 8 13.19 -1.46 -15.81
C GLN A 8 11.70 -1.50 -15.47
N SER A 9 11.32 -2.12 -14.34
CA SER A 9 9.93 -2.15 -13.90
C SER A 9 9.39 -0.75 -13.56
N LEU A 10 10.21 0.13 -12.99
CA LEU A 10 9.84 1.51 -12.69
C LEU A 10 9.65 2.33 -13.95
N GLU A 11 10.46 2.10 -14.98
CA GLU A 11 10.29 2.72 -16.28
C GLU A 11 8.97 2.31 -16.94
N PHE A 12 8.59 1.02 -16.84
CA PHE A 12 7.27 0.58 -17.30
C PHE A 12 6.14 1.25 -16.52
N VAL A 13 6.25 1.36 -15.20
CA VAL A 13 5.26 2.05 -14.37
C VAL A 13 5.16 3.53 -14.75
N LYS A 14 6.28 4.21 -14.96
CA LYS A 14 6.32 5.62 -15.35
C LYS A 14 5.62 5.86 -16.68
N ASN A 15 5.87 5.00 -17.66
CA ASN A 15 5.20 5.08 -18.96
C ASN A 15 3.69 4.77 -18.84
N LEU A 16 3.32 3.76 -18.03
CA LEU A 16 1.93 3.40 -17.77
C LEU A 16 1.14 4.54 -17.11
N LEU A 17 1.75 5.24 -16.16
CA LEU A 17 1.12 6.31 -15.39
C LEU A 17 1.29 7.69 -16.05
N SER A 18 1.94 7.80 -17.20
CA SER A 18 2.38 9.08 -17.78
C SER A 18 1.25 10.11 -17.95
N ASP A 19 0.04 9.66 -18.26
CA ASP A 19 -1.14 10.54 -18.43
C ASP A 19 -1.63 11.14 -17.10
N CYS A 20 -1.45 10.43 -16.00
CA CYS A 20 -1.93 10.80 -14.67
C CYS A 20 -0.81 11.17 -13.69
N LEU A 21 0.47 11.04 -14.09
CA LEU A 21 1.63 11.35 -13.26
C LEU A 21 1.79 12.87 -13.08
N GLN A 22 1.88 13.31 -11.83
CA GLN A 22 2.12 14.69 -11.44
C GLN A 22 3.57 14.94 -11.02
N SER A 23 4.17 14.02 -10.25
CA SER A 23 5.56 14.16 -9.81
C SER A 23 6.28 12.81 -9.81
N ASP A 24 7.57 12.86 -10.16
CA ASP A 24 8.51 11.74 -10.12
C ASP A 24 9.70 12.14 -9.24
N LEU A 25 9.81 11.49 -8.10
CA LEU A 25 10.90 11.69 -7.14
C LEU A 25 11.81 10.47 -7.03
N VAL A 26 11.67 9.48 -7.92
CA VAL A 26 12.44 8.24 -7.86
C VAL A 26 13.94 8.54 -7.93
N LEU A 27 14.69 7.90 -7.03
CA LEU A 27 16.15 7.83 -7.05
C LEU A 27 16.56 6.37 -7.13
N SER A 28 17.45 6.06 -8.07
CA SER A 28 18.00 4.71 -8.26
C SER A 28 19.52 4.75 -8.26
N SER A 29 20.12 3.76 -7.61
CA SER A 29 21.56 3.51 -7.53
C SER A 29 21.81 2.00 -7.53
N ASP A 30 23.08 1.58 -7.58
CA ASP A 30 23.46 0.17 -7.65
C ASP A 30 22.98 -0.70 -6.49
N ARG A 31 22.53 -0.11 -5.37
CA ARG A 31 22.06 -0.85 -4.19
C ARG A 31 20.76 -0.33 -3.60
N LEU A 32 20.25 0.79 -4.08
CA LEU A 32 19.10 1.45 -3.47
C LEU A 32 18.22 2.06 -4.55
N VAL A 33 16.93 1.76 -4.47
CA VAL A 33 15.84 2.46 -5.13
C VAL A 33 14.98 3.08 -4.04
N SER A 34 14.75 4.38 -4.12
CA SER A 34 13.99 5.15 -3.14
C SER A 34 13.45 6.44 -3.79
N TRP A 35 13.18 7.47 -3.01
CA TRP A 35 12.78 8.79 -3.45
C TRP A 35 13.67 9.90 -2.88
N ARG A 36 13.64 11.07 -3.52
CA ARG A 36 14.42 12.24 -3.09
C ARG A 36 14.02 12.69 -1.69
N GLY A 37 15.02 12.83 -0.82
CA GLY A 37 14.80 13.28 0.55
C GLY A 37 14.15 12.22 1.44
N TYR A 38 14.33 10.93 1.14
CA TYR A 38 13.88 9.82 1.97
C TYR A 38 14.19 10.05 3.44
N LYS A 39 13.14 9.95 4.28
CA LYS A 39 13.23 9.96 5.73
C LYS A 39 12.68 8.64 6.25
N CYS A 40 13.46 7.96 7.11
CA CYS A 40 12.94 6.81 7.83
C CYS A 40 11.96 7.26 8.93
N GLY A 41 10.91 6.49 9.14
CA GLY A 41 9.89 6.78 10.14
C GLY A 41 8.72 5.82 10.02
N ILE A 42 8.14 5.42 11.15
CA ILE A 42 6.92 4.63 11.22
C ILE A 42 5.88 5.50 11.91
N PHE A 43 4.80 5.83 11.22
CA PHE A 43 3.60 6.36 11.85
C PHE A 43 2.88 5.17 12.48
N LYS A 44 3.00 5.03 13.80
CA LYS A 44 2.23 4.04 14.56
C LYS A 44 0.97 4.71 15.07
N ASP A 45 -0.15 4.00 14.98
CA ASP A 45 -1.42 4.38 15.59
C ASP A 45 -1.93 5.77 15.14
N GLN A 46 -1.53 6.21 13.94
CA GLN A 46 -1.91 7.50 13.39
C GLN A 46 -3.12 7.34 12.47
N TYR A 47 -4.09 8.23 12.64
CA TYR A 47 -5.21 8.40 11.74
C TYR A 47 -4.74 8.64 10.29
N TYR A 48 -5.21 7.81 9.35
CA TYR A 48 -4.71 7.76 7.96
C TYR A 48 -4.59 9.13 7.28
N PRO A 49 -5.56 10.06 7.35
CA PRO A 49 -5.42 11.40 6.79
C PRO A 49 -4.21 12.19 7.29
N VAL A 50 -3.83 12.02 8.56
CA VAL A 50 -2.68 12.73 9.14
C VAL A 50 -1.38 12.13 8.61
N GLU A 51 -1.28 10.81 8.53
CA GLU A 51 -0.15 10.12 7.89
C GLU A 51 -0.02 10.56 6.42
N TYR A 52 -1.12 10.48 5.67
CA TYR A 52 -1.17 10.90 4.26
C TYR A 52 -0.70 12.34 4.07
N GLN A 53 -1.24 13.29 4.84
CA GLN A 53 -0.90 14.70 4.71
C GLN A 53 0.58 14.94 5.02
N TRP A 54 1.10 14.31 6.08
CA TRP A 54 2.50 14.42 6.43
C TRP A 54 3.41 13.90 5.31
N LEU A 55 3.07 12.76 4.69
CA LEU A 55 3.83 12.17 3.59
C LEU A 55 3.84 13.10 2.37
N ILE A 56 2.72 13.74 2.05
CA ILE A 56 2.62 14.75 0.98
C ILE A 56 3.50 15.97 1.30
N ASP A 57 3.34 16.57 2.48
CA ASP A 57 4.04 17.79 2.88
C ASP A 57 5.57 17.61 2.87
N HIS A 58 6.03 16.40 3.22
CA HIS A 58 7.45 16.06 3.29
C HIS A 58 7.98 15.36 2.05
N HIS A 59 7.19 15.28 0.97
CA HIS A 59 7.58 14.67 -0.31
C HIS A 59 8.07 13.21 -0.16
N GLN A 60 7.43 12.44 0.71
CA GLN A 60 7.80 11.05 1.02
C GLN A 60 7.09 10.05 0.10
N TYR A 61 7.32 10.17 -1.21
CA TYR A 61 6.74 9.31 -2.23
C TYR A 61 7.65 9.18 -3.44
N SER A 62 7.49 8.09 -4.20
CA SER A 62 8.16 7.85 -5.48
C SER A 62 7.45 8.55 -6.63
N TYR A 63 6.14 8.32 -6.75
CA TYR A 63 5.29 8.91 -7.79
C TYR A 63 4.05 9.52 -7.15
N LEU A 64 3.73 10.77 -7.49
CA LEU A 64 2.47 11.42 -7.12
C LEU A 64 1.61 11.53 -8.39
N LEU A 65 0.34 11.14 -8.28
CA LEU A 65 -0.65 11.25 -9.34
C LEU A 65 -1.47 12.53 -9.20
N ARG A 66 -2.15 12.93 -10.29
CA ARG A 66 -2.96 14.16 -10.37
C ARG A 66 -4.20 14.14 -9.48
N ASP A 67 -4.70 12.96 -9.14
CA ASP A 67 -5.83 12.77 -8.21
C ASP A 67 -5.40 12.93 -6.73
N GLY A 68 -4.09 13.07 -6.48
CA GLY A 68 -3.46 13.18 -5.17
C GLY A 68 -2.99 11.84 -4.60
N SER A 69 -3.37 10.71 -5.19
CA SER A 69 -2.84 9.41 -4.78
C SER A 69 -1.35 9.28 -5.11
N PHE A 70 -0.62 8.45 -4.37
CA PHE A 70 0.81 8.29 -4.59
C PHE A 70 1.34 6.89 -4.31
N PHE A 71 2.49 6.60 -4.90
CA PHE A 71 3.24 5.36 -4.72
C PHE A 71 4.48 5.59 -3.89
N GLN A 72 4.83 4.58 -3.09
CA GLN A 72 6.15 4.43 -2.48
C GLN A 72 6.79 3.15 -2.97
N PHE A 73 7.94 3.28 -3.64
CA PHE A 73 8.79 2.19 -4.06
C PHE A 73 10.15 2.32 -3.39
N TYR A 74 10.43 1.42 -2.45
CA TYR A 74 11.71 1.31 -1.78
C TYR A 74 12.28 -0.09 -2.01
N TYR A 75 13.54 -0.18 -2.43
CA TYR A 75 14.25 -1.45 -2.57
C TYR A 75 15.70 -1.27 -2.18
N GLU A 76 16.17 -2.09 -1.25
CA GLU A 76 17.54 -2.10 -0.76
C GLU A 76 18.17 -3.46 -1.04
N PHE A 77 19.34 -3.46 -1.67
CA PHE A 77 20.02 -4.64 -2.14
C PHE A 77 21.35 -4.84 -1.42
N GLY A 78 21.54 -6.05 -0.90
CA GLY A 78 22.81 -6.54 -0.40
C GLY A 78 23.63 -7.26 -1.48
N ARG A 79 24.68 -7.97 -1.06
CA ARG A 79 25.49 -8.81 -1.97
C ARG A 79 24.70 -9.97 -2.56
N ASP A 80 23.78 -10.54 -1.77
CA ASP A 80 23.04 -11.76 -2.10
C ASP A 80 21.65 -11.49 -2.71
N GLY A 81 21.38 -10.23 -3.10
CA GLY A 81 20.10 -9.82 -3.68
C GLY A 81 19.32 -8.85 -2.78
N LEU A 82 17.99 -8.92 -2.84
CA LEU A 82 17.10 -8.01 -2.13
C LEU A 82 17.18 -8.25 -0.62
N ASN A 83 17.46 -7.20 0.16
CA ASN A 83 17.50 -7.22 1.62
C ASN A 83 16.19 -6.67 2.21
N LYS A 84 15.73 -5.52 1.71
CA LYS A 84 14.50 -4.87 2.16
C LYS A 84 13.74 -4.31 0.96
N ALA A 85 12.42 -4.37 0.98
CA ALA A 85 11.60 -3.70 -0.02
C ALA A 85 10.26 -3.25 0.55
N ARG A 86 9.70 -2.22 -0.08
CA ARG A 86 8.35 -1.73 0.14
C ARG A 86 7.76 -1.30 -1.18
N ALA A 87 6.54 -1.75 -1.43
CA ALA A 87 5.68 -1.25 -2.49
C ALA A 87 4.35 -0.86 -1.83
N ALA A 88 4.02 0.42 -1.83
CA ALA A 88 2.80 0.91 -1.21
C ALA A 88 2.07 1.91 -2.09
N PHE A 89 0.74 1.88 -2.03
CA PHE A 89 -0.16 2.81 -2.69
C PHE A 89 -1.01 3.51 -1.64
N TYR A 90 -1.00 4.84 -1.67
CA TYR A 90 -1.75 5.71 -0.77
C TYR A 90 -2.81 6.45 -1.59
N PRO A 91 -4.08 6.02 -1.53
CA PRO A 91 -5.17 6.80 -2.12
C PRO A 91 -5.34 8.12 -1.38
N ARG A 92 -5.75 9.18 -2.07
CA ARG A 92 -6.17 10.42 -1.40
C ARG A 92 -7.29 10.10 -0.39
N PRO A 93 -7.26 10.62 0.85
CA PRO A 93 -8.37 10.45 1.78
C PRO A 93 -9.67 10.99 1.18
N ILE A 94 -10.64 10.11 1.01
CA ILE A 94 -11.97 10.46 0.52
C ILE A 94 -12.89 10.62 1.73
N SER A 95 -13.58 11.75 1.80
CA SER A 95 -14.62 11.96 2.80
C SER A 95 -15.67 10.87 2.65
N SER A 96 -15.93 10.14 3.72
CA SER A 96 -17.03 9.18 3.73
C SER A 96 -18.35 9.95 3.74
N ASN A 97 -19.29 9.56 2.87
CA ASN A 97 -20.67 10.04 2.94
C ASN A 97 -21.48 9.34 4.04
N CYS A 98 -20.83 8.46 4.81
CA CYS A 98 -21.45 7.75 5.92
C CYS A 98 -21.87 8.75 7.00
N LYS A 99 -23.15 8.74 7.34
CA LYS A 99 -23.67 9.55 8.43
C LYS A 99 -23.48 8.80 9.74
N LYS A 100 -23.36 9.54 10.84
CA LYS A 100 -23.29 8.92 12.18
C LYS A 100 -24.50 8.03 12.45
N GLU A 101 -25.67 8.41 11.96
CA GLU A 101 -26.91 7.65 12.11
C GLU A 101 -26.85 6.30 11.39
N ASP A 102 -26.13 6.22 10.26
CA ASP A 102 -25.94 4.95 9.54
C ASP A 102 -25.08 3.99 10.38
N ILE A 103 -23.98 4.50 10.96
CA ILE A 103 -23.08 3.70 11.81
C ILE A 103 -23.80 3.25 13.08
N TYR A 104 -24.55 4.15 13.70
CA TYR A 104 -25.36 3.85 14.89
C TYR A 104 -26.40 2.76 14.60
N GLY A 105 -27.11 2.85 13.46
CA GLY A 105 -28.06 1.81 13.05
C GLY A 105 -27.41 0.44 12.80
N VAL A 106 -26.18 0.39 12.27
CA VAL A 106 -25.41 -0.87 12.18
C VAL A 106 -25.01 -1.37 13.56
N ALA A 107 -24.61 -0.47 14.47
CA ALA A 107 -24.26 -0.85 15.84
C ALA A 107 -25.45 -1.49 16.59
N GLU A 108 -26.66 -0.95 16.42
CA GLU A 108 -27.89 -1.53 16.96
C GLU A 108 -28.18 -2.91 16.34
N ALA A 109 -28.06 -3.04 15.02
CA ALA A 109 -28.24 -4.33 14.34
C ALA A 109 -27.22 -5.39 14.80
N CYS A 110 -25.99 -5.00 15.12
CA CYS A 110 -24.98 -5.88 15.71
C CYS A 110 -25.38 -6.35 17.12
N LEU A 111 -25.96 -5.49 17.96
CA LEU A 111 -26.50 -5.88 19.28
C LEU A 111 -27.62 -6.90 19.12
N ASP A 112 -28.56 -6.65 18.20
CA ASP A 112 -29.66 -7.58 17.92
C ASP A 112 -29.14 -8.95 17.42
N ALA A 113 -27.98 -8.96 16.75
CA ALA A 113 -27.30 -10.17 16.29
C ALA A 113 -26.38 -10.83 17.35
N ASN A 114 -26.32 -10.30 18.58
CA ASN A 114 -25.38 -10.71 19.64
C ASN A 114 -23.89 -10.56 19.28
N ASP A 115 -23.54 -9.61 18.42
CA ASP A 115 -22.15 -9.20 18.16
C ASP A 115 -21.80 -7.95 18.97
N GLU A 116 -21.70 -8.14 20.29
CA GLU A 116 -21.45 -7.06 21.26
C GLU A 116 -20.11 -6.35 20.99
N SER A 117 -19.07 -7.10 20.59
CA SER A 117 -17.74 -6.55 20.34
C SER A 117 -17.73 -5.60 19.15
N LEU A 118 -18.40 -5.96 18.05
CA LEU A 118 -18.48 -5.09 16.89
C LEU A 118 -19.38 -3.89 17.21
N SER A 119 -20.47 -4.09 17.93
CA SER A 119 -21.34 -2.98 18.33
C SER A 119 -20.60 -1.94 19.18
N GLU A 120 -19.89 -2.37 20.23
CA GLU A 120 -19.11 -1.48 21.10
C GLU A 120 -18.09 -0.66 20.28
N TYR A 121 -17.39 -1.32 19.35
CA TYR A 121 -16.47 -0.64 18.44
C TYR A 121 -17.16 0.43 17.59
N LEU A 122 -18.33 0.13 17.01
CA LEU A 122 -19.08 1.07 16.19
C LEU A 122 -19.65 2.24 17.00
N LEU A 123 -20.11 1.99 18.23
CA LEU A 123 -20.56 3.05 19.14
C LEU A 123 -19.43 4.00 19.52
N ASN A 124 -18.23 3.47 19.80
CA ASN A 124 -17.04 4.30 20.04
C ASN A 124 -16.72 5.21 18.83
N ILE A 125 -16.92 4.73 17.59
CA ILE A 125 -16.78 5.56 16.39
C ILE A 125 -17.83 6.67 16.37
N VAL A 126 -19.09 6.36 16.68
CA VAL A 126 -20.18 7.37 16.74
C VAL A 126 -19.84 8.46 17.76
N GLU A 127 -19.43 8.09 18.97
CA GLU A 127 -19.03 9.04 20.01
C GLU A 127 -17.87 9.94 19.55
N GLU A 128 -16.87 9.38 18.87
CA GLU A 128 -15.74 10.16 18.34
C GLU A 128 -16.16 11.12 17.22
N ILE A 129 -17.11 10.72 16.36
CA ILE A 129 -17.70 11.61 15.35
C ILE A 129 -18.45 12.75 16.04
N GLU A 130 -19.25 12.48 17.07
CA GLU A 130 -19.97 13.51 17.82
C GLU A 130 -19.03 14.48 18.54
N ARG A 131 -17.93 13.96 19.08
CA ARG A 131 -16.92 14.75 19.79
C ARG A 131 -16.11 15.65 18.86
N THR A 132 -15.74 15.16 17.68
CA THR A 132 -14.79 15.84 16.78
C THR A 132 -15.42 16.50 15.56
N GLY A 133 -16.62 16.05 15.17
CA GLY A 133 -17.24 16.40 13.89
C GLY A 133 -16.56 15.77 12.68
N ILE A 134 -15.58 14.87 12.88
CA ILE A 134 -14.79 14.26 11.81
C ILE A 134 -15.32 12.85 11.55
N VAL A 135 -15.85 12.63 10.36
CA VAL A 135 -16.19 11.27 9.89
C VAL A 135 -14.91 10.59 9.40
N PRO A 136 -14.52 9.42 9.95
CA PRO A 136 -13.35 8.69 9.49
C PRO A 136 -13.48 8.31 8.00
N PRO A 137 -12.44 8.51 7.17
CA PRO A 137 -12.48 8.10 5.79
C PRO A 137 -12.46 6.58 5.71
N ASN A 138 -13.15 6.04 4.72
CA ASN A 138 -13.12 4.61 4.44
C ASN A 138 -11.94 4.22 3.52
N THR A 139 -10.79 4.89 3.68
CA THR A 139 -9.62 4.67 2.83
C THR A 139 -8.39 4.45 3.69
N SER A 140 -7.51 3.58 3.24
CA SER A 140 -6.19 3.36 3.82
C SER A 140 -5.22 2.91 2.74
N HIS A 141 -3.92 2.95 3.03
CA HIS A 141 -2.92 2.45 2.09
C HIS A 141 -2.95 0.94 1.97
N VAL A 142 -2.60 0.46 0.78
CA VAL A 142 -2.27 -0.93 0.51
C VAL A 142 -0.76 -1.04 0.38
N ARG A 143 -0.14 -1.97 1.09
CA ARG A 143 1.31 -2.05 1.24
C ARG A 143 1.79 -3.49 1.21
N PHE A 144 2.79 -3.78 0.39
CA PHE A 144 3.66 -4.95 0.53
C PHE A 144 4.97 -4.52 1.19
N ASP A 145 5.36 -5.23 2.24
CA ASP A 145 6.67 -5.08 2.88
C ASP A 145 7.45 -6.40 2.75
N PHE A 146 8.76 -6.28 2.56
CA PHE A 146 9.72 -7.37 2.61
C PHE A 146 10.93 -6.96 3.46
N ASP A 147 11.29 -7.79 4.42
CA ASP A 147 12.52 -7.64 5.20
C ASP A 147 13.11 -9.04 5.41
N LYS A 148 14.28 -9.28 4.84
CA LYS A 148 14.96 -10.58 4.90
C LYS A 148 15.37 -10.97 6.32
N GLU A 149 15.61 -9.99 7.20
CA GLU A 149 16.17 -10.20 8.54
C GLU A 149 15.11 -10.13 9.64
N VAL A 150 13.85 -9.87 9.30
CA VAL A 150 12.81 -9.69 10.31
C VAL A 150 12.45 -10.99 11.03
N THR A 151 12.32 -10.89 12.35
CA THR A 151 11.98 -12.01 13.23
C THR A 151 10.63 -11.84 13.93
N SER A 152 10.07 -10.62 13.92
CA SER A 152 8.83 -10.28 14.62
C SER A 152 7.55 -10.62 13.85
N HIS A 153 7.66 -10.85 12.54
CA HIS A 153 6.56 -11.17 11.63
C HIS A 153 7.13 -11.84 10.37
N GLU A 154 6.30 -12.17 9.40
CA GLU A 154 6.69 -12.82 8.16
C GLU A 154 7.58 -11.92 7.29
N VAL A 155 8.56 -12.57 6.63
CA VAL A 155 9.57 -11.91 5.79
C VAL A 155 9.00 -11.14 4.61
N SER A 156 7.80 -11.52 4.15
CA SER A 156 7.04 -10.83 3.12
C SER A 156 5.56 -10.91 3.45
N HIS A 157 4.86 -9.79 3.38
CA HIS A 157 3.44 -9.72 3.69
C HIS A 157 2.76 -8.53 3.01
N LEU A 158 1.45 -8.69 2.79
CA LEU A 158 0.53 -7.62 2.42
C LEU A 158 -0.11 -7.04 3.69
N GLN A 159 -0.27 -5.73 3.73
CA GLN A 159 -0.91 -4.99 4.80
C GLN A 159 -1.87 -3.94 4.26
N PHE A 160 -2.99 -3.76 4.96
CA PHE A 160 -3.93 -2.66 4.79
C PHE A 160 -3.84 -1.75 6.00
N GLY A 161 -3.56 -0.46 5.80
CA GLY A 161 -3.33 0.48 6.90
C GLY A 161 -4.52 0.60 7.86
N GLY A 162 -5.75 0.51 7.34
CA GLY A 162 -6.99 0.67 8.09
C GLY A 162 -7.40 -0.55 8.91
N ILE A 163 -6.72 -1.70 8.75
CA ILE A 163 -7.06 -2.94 9.45
C ILE A 163 -5.89 -3.36 10.35
N GLY A 164 -5.67 -2.61 11.43
CA GLY A 164 -4.77 -2.95 12.54
C GLY A 164 -3.46 -3.67 12.17
N ASN A 165 -3.05 -4.62 13.02
CA ASN A 165 -1.87 -5.45 12.81
C ASN A 165 -2.10 -6.59 11.79
N LEU A 166 -3.11 -6.50 10.92
CA LEU A 166 -3.37 -7.54 9.92
C LEU A 166 -2.26 -7.54 8.87
N ARG A 167 -1.42 -8.57 8.95
CA ARG A 167 -0.41 -8.90 7.94
C ARG A 167 -0.82 -10.20 7.31
N ILE A 168 -0.96 -10.21 5.99
CA ILE A 168 -1.27 -11.41 5.23
C ILE A 168 0.04 -11.93 4.64
N PRO A 169 0.56 -13.07 5.12
CA PRO A 169 1.83 -13.62 4.65
C PRO A 169 1.81 -13.95 3.16
N SER A 170 2.90 -13.61 2.46
CA SER A 170 3.09 -13.97 1.05
C SER A 170 4.39 -14.72 0.83
N ASP A 171 4.37 -15.70 -0.08
CA ASP A 171 5.58 -16.43 -0.50
C ASP A 171 6.41 -15.69 -1.56
N PHE A 172 6.04 -14.44 -1.83
CA PHE A 172 6.62 -13.62 -2.89
C PHE A 172 6.66 -12.14 -2.52
N PHE A 173 7.45 -11.37 -3.27
CA PHE A 173 7.40 -9.90 -3.27
C PHE A 173 7.30 -9.37 -4.71
N PRO A 174 6.35 -8.48 -5.03
CA PRO A 174 6.12 -8.01 -6.40
C PRO A 174 7.20 -7.02 -6.88
N THR A 175 7.42 -6.99 -8.19
CA THR A 175 8.07 -5.82 -8.83
C THR A 175 7.13 -4.62 -8.80
N PRO A 176 7.63 -3.38 -8.98
CA PRO A 176 6.80 -2.18 -9.01
C PRO A 176 5.61 -2.30 -9.97
N LEU A 177 5.84 -2.86 -11.17
CA LEU A 177 4.78 -3.03 -12.17
C LEU A 177 3.77 -4.09 -11.75
N ALA A 178 4.23 -5.22 -11.19
CA ALA A 178 3.32 -6.25 -10.67
C ALA A 178 2.45 -5.70 -9.53
N PHE A 179 3.00 -4.82 -8.69
CA PHE A 179 2.23 -4.16 -7.64
C PHE A 179 1.19 -3.19 -8.21
N VAL A 180 1.55 -2.36 -9.19
CA VAL A 180 0.61 -1.46 -9.88
C VAL A 180 -0.48 -2.22 -10.61
N GLU A 181 -0.14 -3.35 -11.25
CA GLU A 181 -1.11 -4.27 -11.86
C GLU A 181 -2.05 -4.87 -10.81
N PHE A 182 -1.55 -5.23 -9.63
CA PHE A 182 -2.37 -5.76 -8.54
C PHE A 182 -3.35 -4.74 -7.96
N ILE A 183 -2.95 -3.46 -7.83
CA ILE A 183 -3.81 -2.42 -7.27
C ILE A 183 -4.56 -1.61 -8.33
N SER A 184 -4.60 -2.09 -9.58
CA SER A 184 -5.06 -1.32 -10.75
C SER A 184 -6.41 -0.65 -10.54
N ASP A 185 -7.33 -1.39 -9.96
CA ASP A 185 -8.73 -1.00 -9.82
C ASP A 185 -8.92 0.09 -8.75
N LEU A 186 -7.88 0.37 -7.95
CA LEU A 186 -7.85 1.44 -6.96
C LEU A 186 -7.34 2.77 -7.53
N ILE A 187 -6.72 2.77 -8.71
CA ILE A 187 -6.19 3.98 -9.34
C ILE A 187 -7.31 4.66 -10.12
N THR A 188 -7.68 5.87 -9.72
CA THR A 188 -8.66 6.70 -10.43
C THR A 188 -7.99 7.57 -11.48
N ASP A 189 -8.75 7.99 -12.49
CA ASP A 189 -8.33 8.97 -13.50
C ASP A 189 -7.07 8.61 -14.31
N CYS A 190 -6.75 7.32 -14.43
CA CYS A 190 -5.65 6.82 -15.24
C CYS A 190 -6.09 5.67 -16.15
N ASN A 191 -5.93 5.83 -17.47
CA ASN A 191 -6.20 4.77 -18.44
C ASN A 191 -5.05 3.77 -18.43
N MET A 192 -5.20 2.68 -17.68
CA MET A 192 -4.14 1.68 -17.58
C MET A 192 -4.21 0.64 -18.69
N SER A 193 -3.29 0.76 -19.64
CA SER A 193 -3.06 -0.22 -20.69
C SER A 193 -1.70 -0.90 -20.50
N PHE A 194 -1.73 -2.14 -20.02
CA PHE A 194 -0.53 -2.94 -19.78
C PHE A 194 -0.05 -3.58 -21.08
N GLN A 195 1.11 -3.13 -21.59
CA GLN A 195 1.74 -3.71 -22.76
C GLN A 195 2.16 -5.18 -22.51
N PRO A 196 2.10 -6.08 -23.51
CA PRO A 196 2.45 -7.50 -23.33
C PRO A 196 3.87 -7.76 -22.80
N SER A 197 4.84 -6.95 -23.23
CA SER A 197 6.24 -7.00 -22.74
C SER A 197 6.33 -6.65 -21.26
N ALA A 198 5.51 -5.70 -20.79
CA ALA A 198 5.44 -5.27 -19.41
C ALA A 198 4.83 -6.39 -18.54
N ARG A 199 3.77 -7.06 -19.01
CA ARG A 199 3.17 -8.22 -18.31
C ARG A 199 4.13 -9.40 -18.19
N SER A 200 4.89 -9.70 -19.23
CA SER A 200 5.92 -10.74 -19.15
C SER A 200 6.98 -10.41 -18.09
N HIS A 201 7.34 -9.13 -17.96
CA HIS A 201 8.28 -8.67 -16.93
C HIS A 201 7.70 -8.80 -15.51
N SER A 202 6.44 -8.39 -15.30
CA SER A 202 5.79 -8.46 -13.98
C SER A 202 5.73 -9.90 -13.46
N VAL A 203 5.32 -10.83 -14.33
CA VAL A 203 5.19 -12.26 -14.00
C VAL A 203 6.56 -12.90 -13.72
N ASN A 204 7.56 -12.67 -14.58
CA ASN A 204 8.81 -13.44 -14.53
C ASN A 204 9.85 -12.93 -13.52
N LYS A 205 9.67 -11.72 -12.96
CA LYS A 205 10.71 -11.05 -12.15
C LYS A 205 10.37 -10.83 -10.68
N ALA A 206 9.20 -11.30 -10.22
CA ALA A 206 8.85 -11.31 -8.80
C ALA A 206 9.85 -12.14 -7.96
N LEU A 207 10.08 -11.74 -6.71
CA LEU A 207 10.80 -12.57 -5.73
C LEU A 207 9.84 -13.66 -5.28
N ARG A 208 10.26 -14.94 -5.23
CA ARG A 208 9.35 -16.09 -5.05
C ARG A 208 9.93 -17.12 -4.07
N ASN A 209 9.10 -18.09 -3.70
CA ASN A 209 9.45 -19.25 -2.86
C ASN A 209 9.97 -18.84 -1.48
N LEU A 210 9.47 -17.73 -0.93
CA LEU A 210 9.78 -17.31 0.43
C LEU A 210 9.12 -18.27 1.42
N VAL A 211 9.87 -18.65 2.46
CA VAL A 211 9.39 -19.58 3.48
C VAL A 211 8.46 -18.84 4.44
N CYS A 212 7.16 -19.08 4.35
CA CYS A 212 6.15 -18.52 5.26
C CYS A 212 5.00 -19.50 5.53
N ASN A 213 4.26 -19.29 6.63
CA ASN A 213 2.98 -19.96 6.87
C ASN A 213 1.96 -19.38 5.88
N ARG A 214 1.69 -20.10 4.80
CA ARG A 214 1.13 -19.58 3.53
C ARG A 214 -0.32 -19.13 3.65
N VAL A 215 -0.62 -17.92 3.14
CA VAL A 215 -1.99 -17.48 2.83
C VAL A 215 -2.10 -17.02 1.37
N ILE A 216 -1.14 -16.22 0.87
CA ILE A 216 -1.10 -15.78 -0.53
C ILE A 216 0.12 -16.41 -1.23
N GLY A 217 -0.10 -17.04 -2.39
CA GLY A 217 0.98 -17.55 -3.23
C GLY A 217 0.75 -17.28 -4.71
N LEU A 218 1.84 -17.08 -5.46
CA LEU A 218 1.77 -16.96 -6.92
C LEU A 218 1.83 -18.33 -7.58
N LYS A 219 0.69 -18.84 -8.06
CA LYS A 219 0.68 -19.98 -8.98
C LYS A 219 1.08 -19.51 -10.38
N HIS A 220 1.94 -20.28 -11.04
CA HIS A 220 2.03 -20.24 -12.49
C HIS A 220 1.02 -21.26 -13.02
N ASP A 221 0.24 -20.84 -14.02
CA ASP A 221 -0.39 -21.76 -14.95
C ASP A 221 0.65 -22.28 -15.96
#